data_AF-A0A943BH58-F1
#
_entry.id   AF-A0A943BH58-F1
#
_cell.length_a   1.000
_cell.length_b   1.000
_cell.length_c   1.000
_cell.angle_alpha   90.00
_cell.angle_beta   90.00
_cell.angle_gamma   90.00
#
_symmetry.space_group_name_H-M   'P 1'
#
loop_
_entity.id
_entity.type
_entity.pdbx_description
1 polymer ?
#
loop_
_entity_poly.entity_id
_entity_poly.type
_entity_poly.pdbx_seq_one_letter_code
_entity_poly.pdbx_strand_id
1 'polypeptide(L)'
;MINKKRLGVLLLAGTMIMGMSTTAFAAGNGTPTVGQSNVDQGAKAPIKKNLEMAEGLDVPNATFSFSVTKVTADAPEATIQPIQYATTDEKGTVGADGKYIVSKNSEIQFGTFPHAGEFAYRVTETAGDLTGITYSQESYYLRVQVANTDRGNLYIKTITAEKGTETGDKNNKVGEIVFTNTYRKNASLEIMKNTEGKLADKTKAFEFELTFTKSPTETQDAPTYTGTIKDKNGAAVQGVSPVTVTVGTPATFSLKDGQKLVFDNLPAGTKYVVTEKAAEKDGYTPKVQVLDNGVRGQWYIGKDEESLSSKEHFIGENDNKVMFVNTYNDVPVTGIIMNNLPFILLIGIAVLAFGTLAFLKKRRTSK
;
A
#
# COMPACT_ATOMS: atom_id res chain seq x y z
N MET A 1 -2.57 -40.06 29.07
CA MET A 1 -1.14 -40.06 28.67
C MET A 1 -0.94 -38.94 27.66
N ILE A 2 -0.63 -37.72 28.12
CA ILE A 2 0.67 -37.02 27.97
C ILE A 2 0.99 -36.78 26.48
N ASN A 3 0.55 -35.68 25.84
CA ASN A 3 1.02 -34.28 25.95
C ASN A 3 2.49 -34.10 25.55
N LYS A 4 2.76 -33.44 24.41
CA LYS A 4 4.00 -32.69 24.15
C LYS A 4 3.72 -31.40 23.40
N LYS A 5 3.54 -30.34 24.18
CA LYS A 5 3.77 -28.95 23.81
C LYS A 5 5.22 -28.79 23.31
N ARG A 6 5.44 -27.95 22.31
CA ARG A 6 6.74 -27.29 22.10
C ARG A 6 6.57 -25.79 22.32
N LEU A 7 7.14 -25.36 23.44
CA LEU A 7 7.44 -24.00 23.84
C LEU A 7 8.73 -23.53 23.15
N GLY A 8 8.88 -22.21 23.04
CA GLY A 8 10.14 -21.46 22.88
C GLY A 8 10.36 -21.00 21.43
N VAL A 9 10.55 -19.72 21.13
CA VAL A 9 11.37 -18.76 21.88
C VAL A 9 10.73 -17.37 21.87
N LEU A 10 10.56 -16.86 23.10
CA LEU A 10 10.32 -15.49 23.49
C LEU A 10 11.61 -14.70 23.17
N LEU A 11 11.58 -13.77 22.22
CA LEU A 11 12.63 -12.76 22.06
C LEU A 11 12.08 -11.43 22.57
N LEU A 12 12.46 -11.16 23.82
CA LEU A 12 12.36 -9.89 24.50
C LEU A 12 13.27 -8.89 23.76
N ALA A 13 12.69 -7.94 23.03
CA ALA A 13 13.32 -6.68 22.65
C ALA A 13 12.21 -5.64 22.87
N GLY A 14 12.24 -4.85 23.94
CA GLY A 14 13.23 -3.80 24.15
C GLY A 14 12.41 -2.54 24.40
N THR A 15 11.84 -2.48 25.60
CA THR A 15 11.21 -1.34 26.27
C THR A 15 11.48 0.05 25.68
N MET A 16 10.44 0.73 25.21
CA MET A 16 10.02 2.05 25.72
C MET A 16 8.52 2.26 25.43
N ILE A 17 7.68 1.59 26.24
CA ILE A 17 6.37 2.17 26.57
C ILE A 17 6.69 3.29 27.56
N MET A 18 7.07 4.48 27.06
CA MET A 18 6.71 5.66 27.80
C MET A 18 5.21 5.82 27.61
N GLY A 19 4.46 5.32 28.58
CA GLY A 19 3.08 5.73 28.79
C GLY A 19 3.10 7.22 29.12
N MET A 20 3.27 8.06 28.10
CA MET A 20 2.94 9.46 28.20
C MET A 20 1.43 9.47 28.22
N SER A 21 0.87 9.55 29.42
CA SER A 21 -0.50 9.96 29.64
C SER A 21 -0.69 11.32 28.99
N THR A 22 -1.01 11.33 27.70
CA THR A 22 -1.67 12.46 27.06
C THR A 22 -2.99 12.57 27.80
N THR A 23 -3.07 13.45 28.78
CA THR A 23 -4.37 13.87 29.29
C THR A 23 -5.06 14.56 28.12
N ALA A 24 -5.86 13.81 27.38
CA ALA A 24 -6.83 14.35 26.46
C ALA A 24 -7.88 15.07 27.32
N PHE A 25 -7.61 16.33 27.65
CA PHE A 25 -8.61 17.16 28.29
C PHE A 25 -9.66 17.53 27.26
N ALA A 26 -10.92 17.26 27.60
CA ALA A 26 -12.07 17.68 26.84
C ALA A 26 -12.00 19.18 26.52
N ALA A 27 -12.45 19.55 25.32
CA ALA A 27 -12.57 20.92 24.85
C ALA A 27 -13.54 21.73 25.75
N GLY A 28 -13.03 22.22 26.88
CA GLY A 28 -13.57 23.38 27.56
C GLY A 28 -12.99 24.65 26.92
N ASN A 29 -13.68 25.79 27.07
CA ASN A 29 -13.31 27.12 26.52
C ASN A 29 -11.93 27.70 26.94
N GLY A 30 -10.98 26.88 27.38
CA GLY A 30 -9.61 27.26 27.70
C GLY A 30 -8.73 27.44 26.46
N THR A 31 -7.65 28.21 26.62
CA THR A 31 -6.63 28.37 25.56
C THR A 31 -5.86 27.05 25.39
N PRO A 32 -5.67 26.53 24.16
CA PRO A 32 -4.88 25.32 23.94
C PRO A 32 -3.46 25.44 24.53
N THR A 33 -3.01 24.39 25.23
CA THR A 33 -1.67 24.29 25.80
C THR A 33 -1.06 22.95 25.39
N VAL A 34 0.26 22.93 25.17
CA VAL A 34 1.01 21.70 24.89
C VAL A 34 1.59 21.09 26.17
N GLY A 35 1.54 21.82 27.27
CA GLY A 35 1.99 21.39 28.58
C GLY A 35 1.44 22.29 29.67
N GLN A 36 0.94 21.68 30.74
CA GLN A 36 0.51 22.38 31.94
C GLN A 36 0.90 21.56 33.15
N SER A 37 1.34 22.22 34.21
CA SER A 37 1.56 21.51 35.46
C SER A 37 1.28 22.32 36.72
N ASN A 38 1.08 21.57 37.79
CA ASN A 38 1.09 22.07 39.15
C ASN A 38 2.54 22.18 39.66
N VAL A 39 2.70 22.85 40.80
CA VAL A 39 3.98 23.30 41.39
C VAL A 39 5.02 22.17 41.55
N ASP A 40 4.59 20.90 41.56
CA ASP A 40 5.42 19.73 41.86
C ASP A 40 5.97 18.96 40.64
N GLN A 41 5.50 19.23 39.41
CA GLN A 41 5.92 18.47 38.22
C GLN A 41 6.07 19.37 36.98
N GLY A 42 7.05 20.27 36.88
CA GLY A 42 7.17 21.25 35.77
C GLY A 42 6.64 20.80 34.39
N ALA A 43 5.85 21.66 33.73
CA ALA A 43 5.16 21.33 32.49
C ALA A 43 6.11 20.81 31.39
N LYS A 44 5.68 19.76 30.71
CA LYS A 44 6.40 19.09 29.62
C LYS A 44 5.89 19.56 28.27
N ALA A 45 6.75 19.58 27.25
CA ALA A 45 6.35 19.86 25.88
C ALA A 45 6.60 18.62 24.99
N PRO A 46 5.60 17.74 24.80
CA PRO A 46 5.73 16.59 23.94
C PRO A 46 5.76 17.02 22.47
N ILE A 47 6.50 16.27 21.68
CA ILE A 47 6.53 16.36 20.22
C ILE A 47 6.11 15.03 19.66
N LYS A 48 5.19 15.07 18.70
CA LYS A 48 4.75 13.91 17.94
C LYS A 48 5.38 13.95 16.55
N LYS A 49 6.03 12.85 16.17
CA LYS A 49 6.51 12.62 14.82
C LYS A 49 5.61 11.60 14.15
N ASN A 50 5.08 11.97 13.00
CA ASN A 50 4.32 11.08 12.13
C ASN A 50 5.16 10.77 10.89
N LEU A 51 5.25 9.49 10.56
CA LEU A 51 5.76 9.03 9.28
C LEU A 51 4.62 8.36 8.50
N GLU A 52 4.20 9.02 7.42
CA GLU A 52 3.16 8.56 6.52
C GLU A 52 3.75 7.73 5.38
N MET A 53 3.09 6.64 4.98
CA MET A 53 3.52 5.82 3.85
C MET A 53 2.35 5.05 3.25
N ALA A 54 2.47 4.64 1.99
CA ALA A 54 1.44 3.86 1.32
C ALA A 54 1.44 2.37 1.74
N GLU A 55 0.40 1.64 1.34
CA GLU A 55 0.38 0.18 1.36
C GLU A 55 1.53 -0.42 0.53
N GLY A 56 2.05 -1.57 0.95
CA GLY A 56 3.14 -2.26 0.24
C GLY A 56 4.55 -1.73 0.51
N LEU A 57 4.72 -0.77 1.42
CA LEU A 57 6.01 -0.31 1.95
C LEU A 57 6.29 -0.85 3.36
N ASP A 58 7.52 -1.24 3.65
CA ASP A 58 8.02 -1.44 5.00
C ASP A 58 8.42 -0.09 5.62
N VAL A 59 8.42 -0.02 6.95
CA VAL A 59 8.90 1.18 7.65
C VAL A 59 10.40 1.35 7.37
N PRO A 60 10.86 2.51 6.88
CA PRO A 60 12.28 2.68 6.59
C PRO A 60 13.09 2.87 7.88
N ASN A 61 14.37 2.49 7.82
CA ASN A 61 15.34 2.96 8.81
C ASN A 61 15.57 4.45 8.60
N ALA A 62 15.07 5.29 9.50
CA ALA A 62 15.14 6.74 9.37
C ALA A 62 15.33 7.41 10.74
N THR A 63 16.13 8.47 10.79
CA THR A 63 16.31 9.30 11.99
C THR A 63 15.87 10.72 11.70
N PHE A 64 14.96 11.25 12.52
CA PHE A 64 14.47 12.62 12.44
C PHE A 64 14.98 13.43 13.62
N SER A 65 15.63 14.55 13.29
CA SER A 65 16.19 15.47 14.28
C SER A 65 15.42 16.79 14.24
N PHE A 66 15.40 17.48 15.39
CA PHE A 66 14.64 18.71 15.56
C PHE A 66 15.55 19.80 16.10
N SER A 67 15.27 21.05 15.73
CA SER A 67 15.99 22.22 16.20
C SER A 67 15.06 23.07 17.07
N VAL A 68 15.56 23.46 18.24
CA VAL A 68 14.92 24.43 19.13
C VAL A 68 15.83 25.65 19.20
N THR A 69 15.39 26.74 18.58
CA THR A 69 16.14 28.01 18.56
C THR A 69 15.51 28.95 19.56
N LYS A 70 16.29 29.48 20.50
CA LYS A 70 15.80 30.51 21.42
C LYS A 70 15.46 31.80 20.67
N VAL A 71 14.35 32.41 21.06
CA VAL A 71 13.91 33.73 20.58
C VAL A 71 14.16 34.78 21.66
N THR A 72 13.86 34.45 22.92
CA THR A 72 14.27 35.28 24.05
C THR A 72 15.77 35.11 24.30
N ALA A 73 16.52 36.22 24.41
CA ALA A 73 17.98 36.21 24.43
C ALA A 73 18.59 35.46 25.64
N ASP A 74 17.94 35.54 26.79
CA ASP A 74 18.34 34.92 28.06
C ASP A 74 17.67 33.56 28.31
N ALA A 75 16.90 33.04 27.35
CA ALA A 75 16.35 31.70 27.44
C ALA A 75 17.48 30.65 27.49
N PRO A 76 17.36 29.62 28.34
CA PRO A 76 18.30 28.51 28.33
C PRO A 76 18.24 27.75 27.01
N GLU A 77 19.31 27.02 26.69
CA GLU A 77 19.29 26.08 25.57
C GLU A 77 18.24 24.98 25.79
N ALA A 78 17.65 24.51 24.71
CA ALA A 78 16.67 23.45 24.72
C ALA A 78 16.99 22.42 23.65
N THR A 79 16.73 21.14 23.94
CA THR A 79 17.06 20.03 23.04
C THR A 79 15.90 19.06 22.91
N ILE A 80 15.88 18.32 21.80
CA ILE A 80 14.92 17.26 21.55
C ILE A 80 15.72 16.03 21.15
N GLN A 81 15.45 14.90 21.80
CA GLN A 81 16.09 13.65 21.40
C GLN A 81 15.60 13.23 20.00
N PRO A 82 16.51 12.88 19.07
CA PRO A 82 16.12 12.41 17.75
C PRO A 82 15.20 11.19 17.81
N ILE A 83 14.27 11.10 16.87
CA ILE A 83 13.34 9.97 16.77
C ILE A 83 13.83 9.03 15.67
N GLN A 84 13.95 7.75 16.00
CA GLN A 84 14.39 6.71 15.09
C GLN A 84 13.23 5.78 14.71
N TYR A 85 13.11 5.51 13.42
CA TYR A 85 12.26 4.50 12.82
C TYR A 85 13.10 3.33 12.34
N ALA A 86 12.54 2.12 12.40
CA ALA A 86 13.19 0.90 11.97
C ALA A 86 12.20 -0.03 11.24
N THR A 87 12.73 -0.94 10.42
CA THR A 87 11.92 -1.91 9.65
C THR A 87 11.11 -2.87 10.53
N THR A 88 11.43 -2.97 11.82
CA THR A 88 10.68 -3.77 12.79
C THR A 88 9.53 -3.02 13.45
N ASP A 89 9.37 -1.72 13.18
CA ASP A 89 8.24 -0.95 13.72
C ASP A 89 6.92 -1.42 13.12
N GLU A 90 5.89 -1.52 13.98
CA GLU A 90 4.55 -1.86 13.53
C GLU A 90 3.91 -0.68 12.79
N LYS A 91 3.40 -0.97 11.59
CA LYS A 91 2.79 0.01 10.70
C LYS A 91 1.45 0.57 11.20
N GLY A 92 0.81 -0.14 12.14
CA GLY A 92 -0.55 0.12 12.57
C GLY A 92 -1.59 -0.19 11.49
N THR A 93 -2.76 0.43 11.60
CA THR A 93 -3.86 0.31 10.63
C THR A 93 -3.79 1.42 9.58
N VAL A 94 -4.32 1.13 8.39
CA VAL A 94 -4.47 2.15 7.34
C VAL A 94 -5.52 3.20 7.75
N GLY A 95 -5.19 4.47 7.55
CA GLY A 95 -6.07 5.62 7.75
C GLY A 95 -7.10 5.76 6.64
N ALA A 96 -8.08 6.65 6.84
CA ALA A 96 -9.15 6.89 5.87
C ALA A 96 -8.66 7.45 4.51
N ASP A 97 -7.48 8.07 4.49
CA ASP A 97 -6.81 8.59 3.30
C ASP A 97 -5.96 7.53 2.58
N GLY A 98 -5.99 6.27 3.02
CA GLY A 98 -5.24 5.16 2.43
C GLY A 98 -3.77 5.11 2.84
N LYS A 99 -3.32 5.95 3.77
CA LYS A 99 -1.95 5.94 4.28
C LYS A 99 -1.84 5.20 5.61
N TYR A 100 -0.71 4.58 5.83
CA TYR A 100 -0.30 4.18 7.17
C TYR A 100 0.43 5.33 7.86
N ILE A 101 0.22 5.48 9.16
CA ILE A 101 0.85 6.53 9.96
C ILE A 101 1.56 5.90 11.16
N VAL A 102 2.88 5.87 11.14
CA VAL A 102 3.69 5.42 12.27
C VAL A 102 4.04 6.62 13.14
N SER A 103 3.43 6.69 14.32
CA SER A 103 3.59 7.80 15.26
C SER A 103 4.60 7.45 16.36
N LYS A 104 5.59 8.33 16.59
CA LYS A 104 6.51 8.25 17.73
C LYS A 104 6.56 9.58 18.45
N ASN A 105 6.87 9.55 19.73
CA ASN A 105 6.92 10.76 20.57
C ASN A 105 8.34 11.03 21.06
N SER A 106 8.64 12.31 21.25
CA SER A 106 9.80 12.82 21.98
C SER A 106 9.34 14.00 22.85
N GLU A 107 10.26 14.65 23.54
CA GLU A 107 9.96 15.74 24.46
C GLU A 107 11.04 16.83 24.34
N ILE A 108 10.63 18.09 24.44
CA ILE A 108 11.58 19.20 24.55
C ILE A 108 12.13 19.23 25.97
N GLN A 109 13.45 19.13 26.08
CA GLN A 109 14.20 19.27 27.32
C GLN A 109 14.78 20.69 27.40
N PHE A 110 14.21 21.52 28.27
CA PHE A 110 14.71 22.86 28.55
C PHE A 110 15.85 22.79 29.58
N GLY A 111 16.87 23.65 29.42
CA GLY A 111 17.85 23.92 30.46
C GLY A 111 17.27 24.70 31.65
N THR A 112 18.12 25.14 32.55
CA THR A 112 17.71 25.88 33.75
C THR A 112 17.33 27.32 33.42
N PHE A 113 16.08 27.70 33.69
CA PHE A 113 15.62 29.08 33.51
C PHE A 113 16.26 30.02 34.53
N PRO A 114 16.69 31.23 34.12
CA PRO A 114 17.38 32.16 35.02
C PRO A 114 16.43 32.90 35.99
N HIS A 115 15.16 33.06 35.61
CA HIS A 115 14.13 33.74 36.42
C HIS A 115 12.72 33.36 35.97
N ALA A 116 11.72 33.81 36.72
CA ALA A 116 10.32 33.76 36.31
C ALA A 116 10.07 34.74 35.16
N GLY A 117 9.16 34.40 34.24
CA GLY A 117 8.90 35.17 33.03
C GLY A 117 8.43 34.31 31.87
N GLU A 118 8.30 34.93 30.71
CA GLU A 118 7.99 34.24 29.46
C GLU A 118 9.24 34.07 28.61
N PHE A 119 9.53 32.83 28.22
CA PHE A 119 10.63 32.48 27.32
C PHE A 119 10.07 31.92 26.02
N ALA A 120 10.56 32.43 24.90
CA ALA A 120 10.09 32.06 23.58
C ALA A 120 11.14 31.25 22.81
N TYR A 121 10.65 30.28 22.05
CA TYR A 121 11.47 29.39 21.21
C TYR A 121 10.80 29.15 19.85
N ARG A 122 11.60 28.89 18.83
CA ARG A 122 11.17 28.37 17.54
C ARG A 122 11.58 26.91 17.42
N VAL A 123 10.63 26.03 17.18
CA VAL A 123 10.85 24.58 17.01
C VAL A 123 10.59 24.20 15.56
N THR A 124 11.54 23.48 14.97
CA THR A 124 11.47 23.00 13.58
C THR A 124 12.02 21.58 13.49
N GLU A 125 11.59 20.85 12.47
CA GLU A 125 12.31 19.65 12.06
C GLU A 125 13.52 20.04 11.21
N THR A 126 14.66 19.39 11.45
CA THR A 126 15.84 19.55 10.59
C THR A 126 15.68 18.64 9.38
N ALA A 127 15.62 19.23 8.18
CA ALA A 127 15.57 18.47 6.95
C ALA A 127 16.83 17.61 6.80
N GLY A 128 16.64 16.32 6.52
CA GLY A 128 17.71 15.40 6.16
C GLY A 128 17.78 15.18 4.65
N ASP A 129 18.47 14.11 4.25
CA ASP A 129 18.77 13.76 2.85
C ASP A 129 18.33 12.33 2.46
N LEU A 130 17.51 11.67 3.29
CA LEU A 130 17.03 10.32 3.00
C LEU A 130 16.15 10.30 1.75
N THR A 131 16.54 9.46 0.79
CA THR A 131 15.79 9.24 -0.44
C THR A 131 14.36 8.79 -0.15
N GLY A 132 13.40 9.42 -0.83
CA GLY A 132 11.99 9.07 -0.70
C GLY A 132 11.29 9.69 0.51
N ILE A 133 11.98 10.49 1.32
CA ILE A 133 11.37 11.21 2.44
C ILE A 133 11.11 12.66 2.06
N THR A 134 9.85 13.06 2.16
CA THR A 134 9.47 14.48 2.19
C THR A 134 9.42 14.94 3.64
N TYR A 135 10.37 15.81 4.02
CA TYR A 135 10.49 16.34 5.37
C TYR A 135 9.47 17.44 5.66
N SER A 136 9.10 17.55 6.93
CA SER A 136 8.12 18.53 7.40
C SER A 136 8.72 19.92 7.34
N GLN A 137 7.99 20.86 6.74
CA GLN A 137 8.36 22.28 6.71
C GLN A 137 7.67 23.09 7.81
N GLU A 138 7.01 22.39 8.73
CA GLU A 138 6.28 23.03 9.80
C GLU A 138 7.23 23.73 10.77
N SER A 139 6.77 24.84 11.34
CA SER A 139 7.49 25.53 12.40
C SER A 139 6.52 25.90 13.51
N TYR A 140 6.99 25.83 14.75
CA TYR A 140 6.19 26.13 15.92
C TYR A 140 6.85 27.21 16.74
N TYR A 141 6.08 28.21 17.14
CA TYR A 141 6.51 29.24 18.08
C TYR A 141 6.00 28.87 19.47
N LEU A 142 6.90 28.61 20.40
CA LEU A 142 6.60 28.18 21.76
C LEU A 142 6.76 29.35 22.72
N ARG A 143 5.80 29.49 23.63
CA ARG A 143 5.86 30.39 24.79
C ARG A 143 5.83 29.55 26.06
N VAL A 144 6.91 29.62 26.83
CA VAL A 144 7.12 28.90 28.08
C VAL A 144 6.97 29.90 29.22
N GLN A 145 5.91 29.75 30.02
CA GLN A 145 5.67 30.58 31.18
C GLN A 145 6.27 29.94 32.43
N VAL A 146 7.26 30.60 33.01
CA VAL A 146 7.99 30.18 34.20
C VAL A 146 7.54 31.02 35.39
N ALA A 147 7.25 30.38 36.51
CA ALA A 147 6.79 31.02 37.73
C ALA A 147 7.65 30.65 38.93
N ASN A 148 7.63 31.51 39.95
CA ASN A 148 8.22 31.19 41.25
C ASN A 148 7.27 30.27 42.03
N THR A 149 7.85 29.31 42.73
CA THR A 149 7.21 28.59 43.83
C THR A 149 7.22 29.48 45.08
N ASP A 150 6.39 29.14 46.08
CA ASP A 150 6.37 29.84 47.37
C ASP A 150 7.71 29.77 48.14
N ARG A 151 8.61 28.87 47.72
CA ARG A 151 9.95 28.66 48.29
C ARG A 151 11.07 29.32 47.49
N GLY A 152 10.74 30.08 46.43
CA GLY A 152 11.71 30.79 45.59
C GLY A 152 12.37 29.97 44.47
N ASN A 153 12.03 28.68 44.33
CA ASN A 153 12.44 27.87 43.17
C ASN A 153 11.59 28.22 41.94
N LEU A 154 12.09 27.93 40.73
CA LEU A 154 11.36 28.12 39.47
C LEU A 154 10.72 26.83 38.98
N TYR A 155 9.57 26.95 38.32
CA TYR A 155 8.92 25.85 37.61
C TYR A 155 8.23 26.35 36.34
N ILE A 156 8.09 25.45 35.35
CA ILE A 156 7.31 25.75 34.15
C ILE A 156 5.83 25.57 34.50
N LYS A 157 5.08 26.68 34.44
CA LYS A 157 3.64 26.72 34.73
C LYS A 157 2.83 26.23 33.53
N THR A 158 3.09 26.81 32.36
CA THR A 158 2.34 26.55 31.14
C THR A 158 3.22 26.68 29.92
N ILE A 159 2.99 25.85 28.91
CA ILE A 159 3.59 25.95 27.59
C ILE A 159 2.48 26.06 26.55
N THR A 160 2.54 27.09 25.70
CA THR A 160 1.67 27.21 24.54
C THR A 160 2.49 27.20 23.26
N ALA A 161 1.94 26.63 22.18
CA ALA A 161 2.58 26.61 20.88
C ALA A 161 1.64 27.20 19.82
N GLU A 162 2.19 27.97 18.89
CA GLU A 162 1.52 28.50 17.71
C GLU A 162 2.16 27.89 16.46
N LYS A 163 1.37 27.47 15.48
CA LYS A 163 1.88 26.87 14.25
C LYS A 163 2.12 27.96 13.20
N GLY A 164 3.35 28.05 12.69
CA GLY A 164 3.76 28.93 11.59
C GLY A 164 3.65 30.44 11.86
N THR A 165 3.29 30.85 13.08
CA THR A 165 3.03 32.24 13.47
C THR A 165 3.50 32.48 14.90
N GLU A 166 3.65 33.75 15.28
CA GLU A 166 4.13 34.17 16.61
C GLU A 166 3.28 35.30 17.23
N THR A 167 2.03 35.43 16.79
CA THR A 167 1.18 36.59 17.10
C THR A 167 0.71 36.63 18.55
N GLY A 168 0.76 35.52 19.27
CA GLY A 168 0.21 35.40 20.62
C GLY A 168 -1.31 35.25 20.64
N ASP A 169 -1.97 35.15 19.47
CA ASP A 169 -3.43 34.97 19.39
C ASP A 169 -3.80 33.56 19.87
N LYS A 170 -4.76 33.48 20.80
CA LYS A 170 -5.32 32.23 21.29
C LYS A 170 -5.86 31.33 20.18
N ASN A 171 -6.33 31.91 19.07
CA ASN A 171 -6.89 31.16 17.94
C ASN A 171 -5.81 30.45 17.11
N ASN A 172 -4.56 30.89 17.21
CA ASN A 172 -3.42 30.29 16.51
C ASN A 172 -2.74 29.19 17.33
N LYS A 173 -3.16 29.01 18.59
CA LYS A 173 -2.55 28.05 19.50
C LYS A 173 -3.01 26.64 19.20
N VAL A 174 -2.06 25.72 19.20
CA VAL A 174 -2.28 24.29 18.98
C VAL A 174 -2.12 23.52 20.30
N GLY A 175 -2.84 22.40 20.42
CA GLY A 175 -2.72 21.48 21.56
C GLY A 175 -1.57 20.48 21.41
N GLU A 176 -1.00 20.33 20.21
CA GLU A 176 0.08 19.38 19.92
C GLU A 176 1.10 19.98 18.95
N ILE A 177 2.38 19.65 19.16
CA ILE A 177 3.46 19.91 18.20
C ILE A 177 3.63 18.63 17.37
N VAL A 178 3.26 18.69 16.09
CA VAL A 178 3.23 17.51 15.20
C VAL A 178 4.05 17.78 13.95
N PHE A 179 5.09 16.98 13.74
CA PHE A 179 5.84 16.98 12.49
C PHE A 179 5.49 15.75 11.67
N THR A 180 4.93 15.94 10.48
CA THR A 180 4.55 14.85 9.57
C THR A 180 5.47 14.79 8.37
N ASN A 181 6.08 13.63 8.14
CA ASN A 181 6.84 13.32 6.93
C ASN A 181 6.14 12.25 6.12
N THR A 182 6.38 12.24 4.82
CA THR A 182 5.89 11.19 3.93
C THR A 182 7.07 10.39 3.40
N TYR A 183 7.02 9.07 3.53
CA TYR A 183 7.91 8.13 2.87
C TYR A 183 7.25 7.57 1.61
N ARG A 184 7.96 7.69 0.50
CA ARG A 184 7.55 7.24 -0.83
C ARG A 184 8.72 6.56 -1.52
N LYS A 185 8.45 5.41 -2.12
CA LYS A 185 9.38 4.68 -2.98
C LYS A 185 8.63 4.30 -4.26
N ASN A 186 9.37 4.27 -5.37
CA ASN A 186 8.83 3.78 -6.63
C ASN A 186 9.26 2.32 -6.83
N ALA A 187 8.42 1.56 -7.53
CA ALA A 187 8.61 0.15 -7.84
C ALA A 187 8.15 -0.14 -9.26
N SER A 188 8.36 -1.38 -9.71
CA SER A 188 7.99 -1.83 -11.05
C SER A 188 6.73 -2.70 -11.05
N LEU A 189 6.01 -2.68 -12.17
CA LEU A 189 4.94 -3.62 -12.49
C LEU A 189 5.23 -4.29 -13.85
N GLU A 190 5.16 -5.62 -13.89
CA GLU A 190 5.20 -6.39 -15.14
C GLU A 190 3.85 -7.07 -15.41
N ILE A 191 3.31 -6.90 -16.62
CA ILE A 191 2.11 -7.60 -17.09
C ILE A 191 2.53 -8.50 -18.25
N MET A 192 2.39 -9.81 -18.10
CA MET A 192 2.93 -10.81 -19.02
C MET A 192 1.82 -11.64 -19.66
N LYS A 193 2.03 -12.00 -20.92
CA LYS A 193 1.15 -12.91 -21.66
C LYS A 193 1.90 -14.16 -22.10
N ASN A 194 1.36 -15.33 -21.77
CA ASN A 194 1.77 -16.61 -22.33
C ASN A 194 0.57 -17.35 -22.94
N THR A 195 0.86 -18.29 -23.82
CA THR A 195 -0.10 -19.21 -24.40
C THR A 195 0.38 -20.65 -24.23
N GLU A 196 -0.54 -21.56 -23.99
CA GLU A 196 -0.30 -22.99 -23.79
C GLU A 196 -1.11 -23.80 -24.79
N GLY A 197 -0.69 -25.04 -25.08
CA GLY A 197 -1.33 -25.92 -26.05
C GLY A 197 -0.51 -26.06 -27.34
N LYS A 198 -0.55 -27.25 -27.94
CA LYS A 198 0.28 -27.60 -29.11
C LYS A 198 -0.09 -26.78 -30.35
N LEU A 199 -1.35 -26.40 -30.47
CA LEU A 199 -1.90 -25.63 -31.59
C LEU A 199 -2.10 -24.15 -31.25
N ALA A 200 -1.56 -23.68 -30.11
CA ALA A 200 -1.65 -22.27 -29.75
C ALA A 200 -0.88 -21.39 -30.73
N ASP A 201 -1.57 -20.40 -31.30
CA ASP A 201 -1.00 -19.34 -32.10
C ASP A 201 -0.15 -18.39 -31.24
N LYS A 202 1.16 -18.52 -31.37
CA LYS A 202 2.16 -17.69 -30.66
C LYS A 202 2.28 -16.27 -31.22
N THR A 203 1.63 -15.98 -32.35
CA THR A 203 1.67 -14.67 -33.02
C THR A 203 0.43 -13.83 -32.76
N LYS A 204 -0.65 -14.45 -32.26
CA LYS A 204 -1.89 -13.77 -31.88
C LYS A 204 -1.63 -12.70 -30.84
N ALA A 205 -2.15 -11.50 -31.11
CA ALA A 205 -2.16 -10.39 -30.17
C ALA A 205 -3.45 -10.46 -29.34
N PHE A 206 -3.31 -10.51 -28.02
CA PHE A 206 -4.43 -10.47 -27.08
C PHE A 206 -4.58 -9.03 -26.57
N GLU A 207 -5.80 -8.50 -26.56
CA GLU A 207 -6.09 -7.14 -26.13
C GLU A 207 -6.30 -7.07 -24.62
N PHE A 208 -5.68 -6.08 -23.99
CA PHE A 208 -5.76 -5.79 -22.58
C PHE A 208 -6.24 -4.37 -22.34
N GLU A 209 -6.84 -4.18 -21.17
CA GLU A 209 -7.15 -2.89 -20.59
C GLU A 209 -6.48 -2.79 -19.21
N LEU A 210 -5.82 -1.67 -18.94
CA LEU A 210 -5.18 -1.37 -17.67
C LEU A 210 -5.71 -0.04 -17.15
N THR A 211 -6.12 -0.03 -15.88
CA THR A 211 -6.47 1.19 -15.15
C THR A 211 -5.62 1.29 -13.91
N PHE A 212 -5.04 2.46 -13.65
CA PHE A 212 -4.37 2.80 -12.39
C PHE A 212 -5.26 3.67 -11.51
N THR A 213 -5.19 3.43 -10.20
CA THR A 213 -5.70 4.32 -9.16
C THR A 213 -4.50 4.88 -8.37
N LYS A 214 -4.54 6.19 -8.11
CA LYS A 214 -3.44 6.96 -7.53
C LYS A 214 -2.94 6.36 -6.20
N SER A 215 -1.61 6.35 -6.01
CA SER A 215 -1.03 6.09 -4.68
C SER A 215 -1.41 7.21 -3.70
N PRO A 216 -1.78 6.90 -2.45
CA PRO A 216 -2.02 7.91 -1.41
C PRO A 216 -0.85 8.87 -1.14
N THR A 217 0.37 8.49 -1.52
CA THR A 217 1.59 9.31 -1.35
C THR A 217 1.95 10.13 -2.59
N GLU A 218 1.15 10.03 -3.66
CA GLU A 218 1.32 10.85 -4.86
C GLU A 218 0.60 12.19 -4.70
N THR A 219 1.31 13.27 -4.97
CA THR A 219 0.80 14.65 -4.83
C THR A 219 0.19 15.17 -6.12
N GLN A 220 0.56 14.59 -7.27
CA GLN A 220 -0.03 14.96 -8.56
C GLN A 220 -1.46 14.44 -8.68
N ASP A 221 -2.39 15.25 -9.17
CA ASP A 221 -3.81 14.90 -9.11
C ASP A 221 -4.19 13.79 -10.10
N ALA A 222 -3.56 13.76 -11.27
CA ALA A 222 -3.72 12.74 -12.31
C ALA A 222 -2.39 12.45 -13.03
N PRO A 223 -1.43 11.79 -12.35
CA PRO A 223 -0.14 11.48 -12.97
C PRO A 223 -0.34 10.52 -14.15
N THR A 224 0.59 10.58 -15.09
CA THR A 224 0.64 9.69 -16.24
C THR A 224 1.90 8.84 -16.16
N TYR A 225 1.74 7.55 -16.41
CA TYR A 225 2.83 6.59 -16.37
C TYR A 225 3.02 5.94 -17.74
N THR A 226 4.26 5.73 -18.14
CA THR A 226 4.60 5.14 -19.44
C THR A 226 5.29 3.79 -19.22
N GLY A 227 4.74 2.76 -19.84
CA GLY A 227 5.27 1.40 -19.84
C GLY A 227 5.78 1.00 -21.21
N THR A 228 6.77 0.11 -21.24
CA THR A 228 7.37 -0.40 -22.48
C THR A 228 6.99 -1.86 -22.69
N ILE A 229 6.56 -2.21 -23.90
CA ILE A 229 6.34 -3.61 -24.28
C ILE A 229 7.70 -4.24 -24.64
N LYS A 230 8.07 -5.28 -23.91
CA LYS A 230 9.30 -6.06 -24.06
C LYS A 230 8.98 -7.48 -24.54
N ASP A 231 9.88 -8.07 -25.30
CA ASP A 231 9.80 -9.46 -25.73
C ASP A 231 10.22 -10.44 -24.61
N LYS A 232 10.20 -11.74 -24.92
CA LYS A 232 10.59 -12.81 -23.98
C LYS A 232 12.04 -12.74 -23.49
N ASN A 233 12.91 -12.03 -24.22
CA ASN A 233 14.31 -11.82 -23.85
C ASN A 233 14.48 -10.51 -23.06
N GLY A 234 13.41 -9.73 -22.86
CA GLY A 234 13.43 -8.45 -22.18
C GLY A 234 13.82 -7.26 -23.07
N ALA A 235 13.97 -7.44 -24.38
CA ALA A 235 14.25 -6.35 -25.31
C ALA A 235 12.96 -5.61 -25.68
N ALA A 236 13.01 -4.30 -25.85
CA ALA A 236 11.86 -3.53 -26.33
C ALA A 236 11.44 -4.02 -27.72
N VAL A 237 10.13 -4.24 -27.91
CA VAL A 237 9.59 -4.70 -29.19
C VAL A 237 9.68 -3.56 -30.22
N GLN A 238 10.38 -3.81 -31.32
CA GLN A 238 10.59 -2.81 -32.36
C GLN A 238 9.27 -2.41 -33.04
N GLY A 239 9.12 -1.11 -33.32
CA GLY A 239 7.93 -0.57 -33.98
C GLY A 239 6.67 -0.48 -33.12
N VAL A 240 6.77 -0.77 -31.82
CA VAL A 240 5.67 -0.64 -30.85
C VAL A 240 5.91 0.57 -29.96
N SER A 241 4.97 1.53 -29.99
CA SER A 241 5.01 2.70 -29.11
C SER A 241 4.82 2.30 -27.65
N PRO A 242 5.44 3.02 -26.69
CA PRO A 242 5.16 2.85 -25.27
C PRO A 242 3.67 3.03 -24.94
N VAL A 243 3.20 2.30 -23.93
CA VAL A 243 1.82 2.39 -23.43
C VAL A 243 1.77 3.46 -22.36
N THR A 244 0.97 4.50 -22.58
CA THR A 244 0.81 5.61 -21.65
C THR A 244 -0.53 5.50 -20.94
N VAL A 245 -0.53 5.55 -19.61
CA VAL A 245 -1.71 5.38 -18.77
C VAL A 245 -1.84 6.58 -17.85
N THR A 246 -2.91 7.35 -18.01
CA THR A 246 -3.30 8.41 -17.08
C THR A 246 -4.14 7.81 -15.96
N VAL A 247 -3.78 8.07 -14.71
CA VAL A 247 -4.52 7.55 -13.55
C VAL A 247 -6.01 7.91 -13.64
N GLY A 248 -6.86 6.93 -13.33
CA GLY A 248 -8.32 7.04 -13.44
C GLY A 248 -8.88 6.85 -14.85
N THR A 249 -8.04 6.74 -15.88
CA THR A 249 -8.47 6.51 -17.27
C THR A 249 -7.98 5.15 -17.77
N PRO A 250 -8.86 4.27 -18.28
CA PRO A 250 -8.45 3.00 -18.87
C PRO A 250 -7.57 3.21 -20.10
N ALA A 251 -6.48 2.44 -20.20
CA ALA A 251 -5.61 2.39 -21.36
C ALA A 251 -5.60 0.99 -21.97
N THR A 252 -5.65 0.90 -23.30
CA THR A 252 -5.61 -0.37 -24.01
C THR A 252 -4.22 -0.65 -24.59
N PHE A 253 -3.87 -1.93 -24.65
CA PHE A 253 -2.65 -2.41 -25.26
C PHE A 253 -2.82 -3.86 -25.70
N SER A 254 -1.86 -4.42 -26.43
CA SER A 254 -1.90 -5.82 -26.82
C SER A 254 -0.56 -6.51 -26.58
N LEU A 255 -0.62 -7.77 -26.14
CA LEU A 255 0.55 -8.62 -25.94
C LEU A 255 0.39 -9.93 -26.72
N LYS A 256 1.48 -10.38 -27.32
CA LYS A 256 1.63 -11.72 -27.90
C LYS A 256 2.24 -12.69 -26.89
N ASP A 257 2.33 -13.97 -27.26
CA ASP A 257 3.01 -14.98 -26.47
C ASP A 257 4.44 -14.56 -26.08
N GLY A 258 4.76 -14.65 -24.79
CA GLY A 258 6.05 -14.31 -24.21
C GLY A 258 6.35 -12.81 -24.13
N GLN A 259 5.45 -11.92 -24.57
CA GLN A 259 5.61 -10.48 -24.41
C GLN A 259 5.15 -10.01 -23.03
N LYS A 260 5.71 -8.89 -22.59
CA LYS A 260 5.34 -8.23 -21.33
C LYS A 260 5.31 -6.72 -21.45
N LEU A 261 4.33 -6.08 -20.83
CA LEU A 261 4.32 -4.64 -20.58
C LEU A 261 5.01 -4.37 -19.25
N VAL A 262 6.00 -3.48 -19.23
CA VAL A 262 6.80 -3.16 -18.04
C VAL A 262 6.73 -1.67 -17.74
N PHE A 263 6.34 -1.34 -16.51
CA PHE A 263 6.48 -0.01 -15.93
C PHE A 263 7.58 -0.08 -14.87
N ASP A 264 8.65 0.70 -15.04
CA ASP A 264 9.82 0.64 -14.16
C ASP A 264 9.72 1.62 -12.96
N ASN A 265 8.80 2.57 -13.01
CA ASN A 265 8.76 3.71 -12.08
C ASN A 265 7.34 4.10 -11.68
N LEU A 266 6.69 3.27 -10.86
CA LEU A 266 5.36 3.51 -10.31
C LEU A 266 5.45 3.75 -8.79
N PRO A 267 4.75 4.75 -8.22
CA PRO A 267 4.73 4.95 -6.79
C PRO A 267 4.13 3.74 -6.07
N ALA A 268 4.79 3.23 -5.05
CA ALA A 268 4.24 2.16 -4.22
C ALA A 268 2.89 2.59 -3.62
N GLY A 269 1.98 1.65 -3.46
CA GLY A 269 0.58 1.85 -3.12
C GLY A 269 -0.29 2.33 -4.28
N THR A 270 0.26 2.53 -5.49
CA THR A 270 -0.58 2.66 -6.70
C THR A 270 -1.36 1.37 -6.86
N LYS A 271 -2.68 1.49 -7.02
CA LYS A 271 -3.54 0.34 -7.28
C LYS A 271 -3.79 0.18 -8.77
N TYR A 272 -4.11 -1.02 -9.20
CA TYR A 272 -4.38 -1.29 -10.61
C TYR A 272 -5.41 -2.40 -10.80
N VAL A 273 -6.00 -2.41 -11.98
CA VAL A 273 -6.77 -3.53 -12.53
C VAL A 273 -6.27 -3.78 -13.95
N VAL A 274 -5.95 -5.04 -14.27
CA VAL A 274 -5.68 -5.49 -15.63
C VAL A 274 -6.80 -6.42 -16.07
N THR A 275 -7.37 -6.18 -17.24
CA THR A 275 -8.39 -7.04 -17.82
C THR A 275 -7.93 -7.48 -19.20
N GLU A 276 -7.88 -8.79 -19.42
CA GLU A 276 -7.83 -9.34 -20.77
C GLU A 276 -9.24 -9.30 -21.36
N LYS A 277 -9.39 -8.64 -22.50
CA LYS A 277 -10.70 -8.50 -23.15
C LYS A 277 -11.10 -9.80 -23.83
N ALA A 278 -12.41 -10.08 -23.81
CA ALA A 278 -13.00 -11.17 -24.55
C ALA A 278 -12.61 -11.10 -26.04
N ALA A 279 -12.28 -12.25 -26.61
CA ALA A 279 -12.20 -12.45 -28.04
C ALA A 279 -13.43 -13.23 -28.52
N GLU A 280 -13.81 -13.06 -29.79
CA GLU A 280 -14.78 -13.96 -30.41
C GLU A 280 -14.25 -15.40 -30.38
N LYS A 281 -15.12 -16.37 -30.08
CA LYS A 281 -14.84 -17.81 -29.89
C LYS A 281 -13.57 -18.28 -30.59
N ASP A 282 -12.46 -18.27 -29.86
CA ASP A 282 -11.14 -18.55 -30.42
C ASP A 282 -10.51 -19.81 -29.84
N GLY A 283 -11.23 -20.52 -28.97
CA GLY A 283 -10.80 -21.79 -28.38
C GLY A 283 -9.79 -21.64 -27.25
N TYR A 284 -9.51 -20.43 -26.78
CA TYR A 284 -8.64 -20.19 -25.64
C TYR A 284 -9.42 -20.11 -24.33
N THR A 285 -8.90 -20.77 -23.30
CA THR A 285 -9.34 -20.56 -21.92
C THR A 285 -8.29 -19.71 -21.18
N PRO A 286 -8.62 -18.48 -20.76
CA PRO A 286 -7.69 -17.61 -20.05
C PRO A 286 -7.61 -17.96 -18.56
N LYS A 287 -6.43 -17.81 -17.97
CA LYS A 287 -6.19 -17.81 -16.52
C LYS A 287 -5.23 -16.69 -16.13
N VAL A 288 -5.40 -16.11 -14.95
CA VAL A 288 -4.56 -15.03 -14.42
C VAL A 288 -4.04 -15.37 -13.03
N GLN A 289 -2.78 -15.03 -12.76
CA GLN A 289 -2.16 -15.07 -11.44
C GLN A 289 -1.41 -13.76 -11.19
N VAL A 290 -1.52 -13.24 -9.97
CA VAL A 290 -0.85 -12.01 -9.54
C VAL A 290 0.18 -12.33 -8.45
N LEU A 291 1.32 -11.66 -8.52
CA LEU A 291 2.35 -11.57 -7.49
C LEU A 291 2.32 -10.14 -6.97
N ASP A 292 1.81 -9.93 -5.76
CA ASP A 292 1.73 -8.60 -5.13
C ASP A 292 2.81 -8.47 -4.08
N ASN A 293 3.70 -7.49 -4.23
CA ASN A 293 4.76 -7.22 -3.26
C ASN A 293 5.55 -8.49 -2.86
N GLY A 294 5.87 -9.35 -3.83
CA GLY A 294 6.58 -10.63 -3.61
C GLY A 294 5.71 -11.79 -3.13
N VAL A 295 4.42 -11.60 -2.87
CA VAL A 295 3.48 -12.64 -2.42
C VAL A 295 2.67 -13.17 -3.60
N ARG A 296 2.80 -14.47 -3.88
CA ARG A 296 2.14 -15.11 -5.02
C ARG A 296 0.70 -15.50 -4.68
N GLY A 297 -0.25 -14.94 -5.43
CA GLY A 297 -1.67 -15.27 -5.34
C GLY A 297 -2.05 -16.58 -6.03
N GLN A 298 -3.35 -16.91 -5.96
CA GLN A 298 -3.93 -18.08 -6.61
C GLN A 298 -4.23 -17.80 -8.09
N TRP A 299 -4.49 -18.87 -8.84
CA TRP A 299 -4.99 -18.76 -10.22
C TRP A 299 -6.49 -18.48 -10.23
N TYR A 300 -6.89 -17.52 -11.04
CA TYR A 300 -8.30 -17.32 -11.44
C TYR A 300 -8.46 -17.77 -12.88
N ILE A 301 -9.44 -18.64 -13.11
CA ILE A 301 -9.70 -19.25 -14.42
C ILE A 301 -10.95 -18.56 -15.00
N GLY A 302 -10.81 -17.99 -16.19
CA GLY A 302 -11.90 -17.45 -16.97
C GLY A 302 -12.51 -18.51 -17.88
N LYS A 303 -13.36 -18.06 -18.80
CA LYS A 303 -13.93 -18.90 -19.85
C LYS A 303 -13.57 -18.32 -21.21
N ASP A 304 -13.66 -19.16 -22.23
CA ASP A 304 -13.67 -18.68 -23.61
C ASP A 304 -14.81 -17.67 -23.78
N GLU A 305 -14.63 -16.69 -24.67
CA GLU A 305 -15.58 -15.61 -24.99
C GLU A 305 -15.90 -14.62 -23.84
N GLU A 306 -15.30 -14.77 -22.66
CA GLU A 306 -15.50 -13.87 -21.51
C GLU A 306 -14.22 -13.09 -21.18
N SER A 307 -14.33 -11.80 -20.85
CA SER A 307 -13.20 -11.01 -20.35
C SER A 307 -12.75 -11.52 -18.98
N LEU A 308 -11.44 -11.58 -18.75
CA LEU A 308 -10.87 -12.00 -17.47
C LEU A 308 -10.11 -10.84 -16.82
N SER A 309 -10.58 -10.43 -15.64
CA SER A 309 -9.95 -9.37 -14.84
C SER A 309 -9.06 -9.96 -13.75
N SER A 310 -7.90 -9.33 -13.51
CA SER A 310 -7.06 -9.57 -12.34
C SER A 310 -7.76 -9.24 -11.03
N LYS A 311 -8.85 -8.45 -11.05
CA LYS A 311 -9.37 -7.70 -9.89
C LYS A 311 -8.39 -6.60 -9.44
N GLU A 312 -8.78 -5.85 -8.41
CA GLU A 312 -7.96 -4.76 -7.86
C GLU A 312 -6.78 -5.31 -7.07
N HIS A 313 -5.59 -4.79 -7.38
CA HIS A 313 -4.31 -5.10 -6.74
C HIS A 313 -3.52 -3.82 -6.47
N PHE A 314 -2.42 -3.92 -5.72
CA PHE A 314 -1.55 -2.78 -5.41
C PHE A 314 -0.09 -3.09 -5.77
N ILE A 315 0.69 -2.04 -5.99
CA ILE A 315 2.12 -2.11 -6.26
C ILE A 315 2.86 -1.90 -4.95
N GLY A 316 3.52 -2.94 -4.43
CA GLY A 316 4.43 -2.83 -3.28
C GLY A 316 5.87 -2.58 -3.71
N GLU A 317 6.78 -2.44 -2.74
CA GLU A 317 8.20 -2.17 -3.03
C GLU A 317 8.98 -3.38 -3.58
N ASN A 318 8.47 -4.58 -3.40
CA ASN A 318 9.05 -5.81 -3.93
C ASN A 318 8.45 -6.14 -5.32
N ASP A 319 8.70 -7.35 -5.81
CA ASP A 319 8.22 -7.79 -7.13
C ASP A 319 6.69 -7.68 -7.26
N ASN A 320 6.22 -6.98 -8.31
CA ASN A 320 4.82 -6.93 -8.72
C ASN A 320 4.66 -7.46 -10.14
N LYS A 321 3.89 -8.54 -10.31
CA LYS A 321 3.72 -9.22 -11.61
C LYS A 321 2.30 -9.70 -11.81
N VAL A 322 1.76 -9.51 -13.01
CA VAL A 322 0.48 -10.07 -13.46
C VAL A 322 0.76 -11.00 -14.62
N MET A 323 0.39 -12.26 -14.51
CA MET A 323 0.63 -13.28 -15.53
C MET A 323 -0.69 -13.80 -16.06
N PHE A 324 -0.98 -13.48 -17.32
CA PHE A 324 -2.08 -14.08 -18.09
C PHE A 324 -1.55 -15.25 -18.92
N VAL A 325 -2.29 -16.35 -18.90
CA VAL A 325 -1.99 -17.54 -19.68
C VAL A 325 -3.24 -18.00 -20.40
N ASN A 326 -3.17 -18.14 -21.71
CA ASN A 326 -4.27 -18.68 -22.51
C ASN A 326 -3.96 -20.06 -23.03
N THR A 327 -4.73 -21.05 -22.60
CA THR A 327 -4.57 -22.42 -23.06
C THR A 327 -5.51 -22.66 -24.24
N TYR A 328 -4.95 -23.01 -25.41
CA TYR A 328 -5.73 -23.43 -26.57
C TYR A 328 -6.17 -24.89 -26.39
N ASN A 329 -7.47 -25.12 -26.39
CA ASN A 329 -8.03 -26.46 -26.26
C ASN A 329 -8.07 -27.16 -27.63
N ASP A 330 -7.27 -28.21 -27.79
CA ASP A 330 -7.29 -29.05 -28.99
C ASP A 330 -8.60 -29.86 -29.02
N VAL A 331 -9.57 -29.40 -29.82
CA VAL A 331 -10.78 -30.17 -30.11
C VAL A 331 -10.45 -31.19 -31.20
N PRO A 332 -10.57 -32.51 -30.93
CA PRO A 332 -10.21 -33.52 -31.93
C PRO A 332 -11.07 -33.36 -33.20
N VAL A 333 -10.40 -33.47 -34.35
CA VAL A 333 -10.92 -33.27 -35.72
C VAL A 333 -12.17 -34.11 -36.04
N THR A 334 -12.51 -35.11 -35.23
CA THR A 334 -13.63 -36.03 -35.49
C THR A 334 -15.02 -35.43 -35.29
N GLY A 335 -15.16 -34.20 -34.79
CA GLY A 335 -16.42 -33.44 -34.85
C GLY A 335 -17.63 -34.06 -34.13
N ILE A 336 -17.47 -35.18 -33.43
CA ILE A 336 -18.52 -35.78 -32.60
C ILE A 336 -18.41 -35.18 -31.21
N ILE A 337 -19.32 -34.25 -30.96
CA ILE A 337 -19.56 -33.63 -29.66
C ILE A 337 -19.77 -34.73 -28.60
N MET A 338 -18.87 -34.81 -27.59
CA MET A 338 -18.95 -35.78 -26.48
C MET A 338 -20.26 -35.74 -25.67
N ASN A 339 -21.05 -34.65 -25.79
CA ASN A 339 -22.37 -34.54 -25.15
C ASN A 339 -23.47 -35.39 -25.80
N ASN A 340 -23.21 -36.05 -26.94
CA ASN A 340 -24.20 -36.92 -27.59
C ASN A 340 -24.09 -38.40 -27.21
N LEU A 341 -23.20 -38.77 -26.28
CA LEU A 341 -23.06 -40.16 -25.82
C LEU A 341 -24.39 -40.77 -25.32
N PRO A 342 -25.28 -40.04 -24.61
CA PRO A 342 -26.61 -40.55 -24.28
C PRO A 342 -27.48 -40.83 -25.52
N PHE A 343 -27.39 -39.99 -26.55
CA PHE A 343 -28.17 -40.14 -27.79
C PHE A 343 -27.62 -41.26 -28.69
N ILE A 344 -26.30 -41.41 -28.78
CA ILE A 344 -25.66 -42.52 -29.51
C ILE A 344 -25.97 -43.86 -28.82
N LEU A 345 -25.95 -43.89 -27.48
CA LEU A 345 -26.34 -45.07 -26.71
C LEU A 345 -27.83 -45.41 -26.93
N LEU A 346 -28.71 -44.40 -26.95
CA LEU A 346 -30.14 -44.58 -27.25
C LEU A 346 -30.38 -45.13 -28.67
N ILE A 347 -29.65 -44.64 -29.68
CA ILE A 347 -29.72 -45.19 -31.05
C ILE A 347 -29.23 -46.65 -31.06
N GLY A 348 -28.13 -46.96 -30.37
CA GLY A 348 -27.62 -48.33 -30.25
C GLY A 348 -28.61 -49.29 -29.56
N ILE A 349 -29.25 -48.85 -28.48
CA ILE A 349 -30.28 -49.62 -27.76
C ILE A 349 -31.53 -49.81 -28.64
N ALA A 350 -31.96 -48.78 -29.37
CA ALA A 350 -33.10 -48.88 -30.28
C ALA A 350 -32.83 -49.88 -31.42
N VAL A 351 -31.63 -49.85 -32.02
CA VAL A 351 -31.22 -50.80 -33.07
C VAL A 351 -31.19 -52.23 -32.54
N LEU A 352 -30.68 -52.46 -31.31
CA LEU A 352 -30.69 -53.79 -30.67
C LEU A 352 -32.12 -54.27 -30.36
N ALA A 353 -33.00 -53.39 -29.89
CA ALA A 353 -34.39 -53.71 -29.61
C ALA A 353 -35.17 -54.06 -30.90
N PHE A 354 -34.97 -53.31 -31.98
CA PHE A 354 -35.57 -53.61 -33.28
C PHE A 354 -35.01 -54.90 -33.90
N GLY A 355 -33.70 -55.13 -33.80
CA GLY A 355 -33.06 -56.35 -34.29
C GLY A 355 -33.56 -57.62 -33.58
N THR A 356 -33.72 -57.56 -32.26
CA THR A 356 -34.27 -58.69 -31.47
C THR A 356 -35.75 -58.95 -31.77
N LEU A 357 -36.57 -57.92 -31.94
CA LEU A 357 -37.97 -58.04 -32.36
C LEU A 357 -38.12 -58.64 -33.76
N ALA A 358 -37.30 -58.21 -34.72
CA ALA A 358 -37.30 -58.76 -36.08
C ALA A 358 -36.89 -60.25 -36.10
N PHE A 359 -35.89 -60.63 -35.30
CA PHE A 359 -35.46 -62.03 -35.15
C PHE A 359 -36.54 -62.92 -34.50
N LEU A 360 -37.20 -62.42 -33.45
CA LEU A 360 -38.31 -63.10 -32.79
C LEU A 360 -39.52 -63.27 -33.71
N LYS A 361 -39.83 -62.28 -34.55
CA LYS A 361 -40.92 -62.36 -35.53
C LYS A 361 -40.61 -63.37 -36.64
N LYS A 362 -39.36 -63.41 -37.15
CA LYS A 362 -38.91 -64.40 -38.13
C LYS A 362 -39.02 -65.85 -37.61
N ARG A 363 -38.79 -66.08 -36.31
CA ARG A 363 -38.97 -67.40 -35.69
C ARG A 363 -40.44 -67.81 -35.51
N ARG A 364 -41.38 -66.86 -35.37
CA ARG A 364 -42.81 -67.17 -35.22
C ARG A 364 -43.53 -67.45 -36.54
N THR A 365 -43.05 -66.92 -37.65
CA THR A 365 -43.61 -67.20 -39.00
C THR A 365 -42.98 -68.42 -39.68
N SER A 366 -42.01 -69.07 -39.05
CA SER A 366 -41.39 -70.31 -39.53
C SER A 366 -41.84 -71.48 -38.65
N LYS A 367 -43.14 -71.79 -38.68
CA LYS A 367 -43.71 -73.06 -38.27
C LYS A 367 -44.92 -73.38 -39.13
#